data_AF-A0A6P8IVS6-F1
#
_entry.id   AF-A0A6P8IVS6-F1
#
_cell.length_a   1.000
_cell.length_b   1.000
_cell.length_c   1.000
_cell.angle_alpha   90.00
_cell.angle_beta   90.00
_cell.angle_gamma   90.00
#
_symmetry.space_group_name_H-M   'P 1'
#
loop_
_entity.id
_entity.type
_entity.pdbx_description
1 polymer ?
#
loop_
_entity_poly.entity_id
_entity_poly.type
_entity_poly.pdbx_seq_one_letter_code
_entity_poly.pdbx_strand_id
1 'polypeptide(L)'
;MTWTEMAIFPSVDCHTLFLPAIKKKFLEDLSRAREEDLTEEYKQERDILITKIKHGLKPKGKNGAPISGPELSSLLEILVEAANEGSLAQIPSRWNTFLEKLERTAKEDCLEFYEGEMTLLYKKYDNGPIPEEELQDWHTVAQNKSLKLLTHLLFGLGHVVEESSRGLSRKIDESYERSLDMNAKKTTLKCNDVQRRLELESEEELEKIGLPVKSAQLFSLFKNIEKETLKKFELYLGYLSKSIAYKTYYTRLQESLDSLRDSYVLKNNKALEGVLKYAMGKAIDVFFQISKSKDETPRTPKVLKKVLENAKQEGIEVFKTESDIAIEEDIFQPFLFMLQGKIDEVWLSMEDENTELVRRQAVSKVRELLVLFRDNTAGHKIVLPINETDLDSRLTAEKEKIFASFQSSQTGFEGFEVVKQTYGSLEVDLEKICVERRHENMVAYSKEVKVPLTTSKKVVIISADNYDTVFSLKQYIRQVCLLNLDEGKPKHWPMSLKNTIIDNFIETDKDIGKIIKARKSLWRNFKGFFQWMLWLFGMY
;
A
#
# COMPACT_ATOMS: atom_id res chain seq x y z
N MET A 1 85.26 47.07 -69.85
CA MET A 1 84.19 46.46 -69.03
C MET A 1 84.72 45.12 -68.57
N THR A 2 84.99 44.98 -67.26
CA THR A 2 85.54 43.74 -66.67
C THR A 2 84.43 42.71 -66.47
N TRP A 3 84.78 41.41 -66.46
CA TRP A 3 83.83 40.29 -66.31
C TRP A 3 82.92 40.38 -65.05
N THR A 4 83.28 41.20 -64.06
CA THR A 4 82.50 41.45 -62.84
C THR A 4 81.30 42.39 -63.04
N GLU A 5 81.34 43.32 -64.00
CA GLU A 5 80.26 44.30 -64.21
C GLU A 5 79.03 43.68 -64.90
N MET A 6 79.27 42.80 -65.88
CA MET A 6 78.21 42.09 -66.61
C MET A 6 77.50 41.03 -65.76
N ALA A 7 78.09 40.61 -64.63
CA ALA A 7 77.48 39.66 -63.70
C ALA A 7 76.44 40.31 -62.78
N ILE A 8 76.54 41.62 -62.52
CA ILE A 8 75.66 42.37 -61.61
C ILE A 8 74.58 43.13 -62.40
N PHE A 9 74.93 43.69 -63.56
CA PHE A 9 74.01 44.42 -64.43
C PHE A 9 73.78 43.64 -65.74
N PRO A 10 72.60 43.00 -65.91
CA PRO A 10 72.30 42.17 -67.09
C PRO A 10 72.29 42.96 -68.41
N SER A 11 72.08 44.27 -68.34
CA SER A 11 72.11 45.19 -69.47
C SER A 11 72.59 46.56 -69.01
N VAL A 12 73.49 47.15 -69.77
CA VAL A 12 73.93 48.55 -69.60
C VAL A 12 73.60 49.27 -70.90
N ASP A 13 72.98 50.44 -70.77
CA ASP A 13 72.53 51.25 -71.90
C ASP A 13 72.94 52.71 -71.68
N CYS A 14 73.28 53.40 -72.77
CA CYS A 14 73.74 54.78 -72.74
C CYS A 14 72.86 55.63 -73.65
N HIS A 15 72.41 56.77 -73.14
CA HIS A 15 71.67 57.77 -73.90
C HIS A 15 72.34 59.12 -73.71
N THR A 16 72.77 59.73 -74.80
CA THR A 16 73.42 61.04 -74.78
C THR A 16 72.38 62.14 -74.80
N LEU A 17 72.64 63.23 -74.06
CA LEU A 17 71.84 64.44 -74.07
C LEU A 17 72.73 65.63 -74.41
N PHE A 18 72.30 66.44 -75.38
CA PHE A 18 72.96 67.66 -75.79
C PHE A 18 72.77 68.78 -74.76
N LEU A 19 73.48 69.89 -74.93
CA LEU A 19 73.39 71.01 -74.00
C LEU A 19 71.96 71.54 -73.93
N PRO A 20 71.33 71.59 -72.74
CA PRO A 20 69.89 71.82 -72.63
C PRO A 20 69.46 73.25 -72.95
N ALA A 21 70.33 74.24 -72.78
CA ALA A 21 70.05 75.64 -73.12
C ALA A 21 71.33 76.37 -73.56
N ILE A 22 71.18 77.46 -74.33
CA ILE A 22 72.32 78.29 -74.80
C ILE A 22 72.61 79.43 -73.82
N LYS A 23 71.59 79.89 -73.07
CA LYS A 23 71.74 80.98 -72.12
C LYS A 23 72.24 80.45 -70.78
N LYS A 24 73.39 80.97 -70.33
CA LYS A 24 74.04 80.59 -69.06
C LYS A 24 73.07 80.56 -67.85
N LYS A 25 72.18 81.55 -67.75
CA LYS A 25 71.17 81.64 -66.67
C LYS A 25 70.24 80.41 -66.55
N PHE A 26 70.02 79.69 -67.64
CA PHE A 26 69.17 78.49 -67.66
C PHE A 26 69.99 77.21 -67.48
N LEU A 27 71.29 77.22 -67.79
CA LEU A 27 72.18 76.09 -67.50
C LEU A 27 72.48 75.97 -66.00
N GLU A 28 72.47 77.08 -65.26
CA GLU A 28 72.61 77.10 -63.80
C GLU A 28 71.38 76.53 -63.07
N ASP A 29 70.18 76.74 -63.62
CA ASP A 29 68.93 76.20 -63.09
C ASP A 29 67.91 75.97 -64.22
N LEU A 30 67.88 74.72 -64.72
CA LEU A 30 67.00 74.31 -65.82
C LEU A 30 65.52 74.30 -65.45
N SER A 31 65.18 74.28 -64.16
CA SER A 31 63.78 74.30 -63.72
C SER A 31 63.07 75.63 -64.05
N ARG A 32 63.84 76.70 -64.32
CA ARG A 32 63.34 78.03 -64.70
C ARG A 32 63.23 78.23 -66.22
N ALA A 33 63.74 77.29 -67.01
CA ALA A 33 63.66 77.35 -68.46
C ALA A 33 62.25 76.94 -68.92
N ARG A 34 61.68 77.67 -69.88
CA ARG A 34 60.49 77.20 -70.59
C ARG A 34 60.93 76.30 -71.74
N GLU A 35 60.00 75.52 -72.28
CA GLU A 35 60.29 74.63 -73.41
C GLU A 35 60.94 75.40 -74.58
N GLU A 36 60.47 76.60 -74.88
CA GLU A 36 61.04 77.50 -75.91
C GLU A 36 62.50 77.91 -75.64
N ASP A 37 62.94 77.88 -74.38
CA ASP A 37 64.28 78.28 -73.96
C ASP A 37 65.31 77.14 -74.09
N LEU A 38 64.86 75.90 -74.38
CA LEU A 38 65.69 74.72 -74.57
C LEU A 38 66.16 74.58 -76.02
N THR A 39 67.32 73.96 -76.22
CA THR A 39 67.81 73.61 -77.57
C THR A 39 66.93 72.54 -78.20
N GLU A 40 66.76 72.60 -79.52
CA GLU A 40 65.94 71.62 -80.24
C GLU A 40 66.54 70.22 -80.17
N GLU A 41 67.88 70.12 -80.20
CA GLU A 41 68.61 68.87 -80.06
C GLU A 41 68.33 68.20 -78.70
N TYR A 42 68.36 68.98 -77.60
CA TYR A 42 68.07 68.44 -76.27
C TYR A 42 66.62 67.98 -76.14
N LYS A 43 65.65 68.73 -76.70
CA LYS A 43 64.23 68.32 -76.67
C LYS A 43 64.04 66.98 -77.38
N GLN A 44 64.58 66.86 -78.59
CA GLN A 44 64.47 65.64 -79.38
C GLN A 44 65.10 64.46 -78.64
N GLU A 45 66.32 64.62 -78.13
CA GLU A 45 67.01 63.55 -77.41
C GLU A 45 66.34 63.20 -76.07
N ARG A 46 65.81 64.18 -75.33
CA ARG A 46 65.02 63.98 -74.11
C ARG A 46 63.75 63.19 -74.41
N ASP A 47 63.02 63.56 -75.46
CA ASP A 47 61.75 62.91 -75.81
C ASP A 47 61.98 61.48 -76.30
N ILE A 48 63.08 61.24 -77.04
CA ILE A 48 63.55 59.90 -77.38
C ILE A 48 63.87 59.11 -76.10
N LEU A 49 64.56 59.70 -75.13
CA LEU A 49 64.87 59.05 -73.85
C LEU A 49 63.60 58.68 -73.07
N ILE A 50 62.65 59.60 -72.95
CA ILE A 50 61.36 59.35 -72.27
C ILE A 50 60.62 58.20 -72.97
N THR A 51 60.58 58.21 -74.30
CA THR A 51 59.94 57.15 -75.09
C THR A 51 60.65 55.82 -74.87
N LYS A 52 61.98 55.81 -74.88
CA LYS A 52 62.83 54.64 -74.64
C LYS A 52 62.61 54.05 -73.25
N ILE A 53 62.54 54.89 -72.21
CA ILE A 53 62.22 54.46 -70.84
C ILE A 53 60.82 53.83 -70.82
N LYS A 54 59.79 54.53 -71.31
CA LYS A 54 58.40 54.02 -71.29
C LYS A 54 58.24 52.66 -71.96
N HIS A 55 58.90 52.43 -73.10
CA HIS A 55 58.85 51.15 -73.82
C HIS A 55 59.77 50.08 -73.21
N GLY A 56 60.83 50.48 -72.51
CA GLY A 56 61.81 49.59 -71.88
C GLY A 56 61.48 49.16 -70.45
N LEU A 57 60.48 49.78 -69.81
CA LEU A 57 60.08 49.45 -68.44
C LEU A 57 59.52 48.03 -68.35
N LYS A 58 60.26 47.15 -67.66
CA LYS A 58 59.79 45.82 -67.28
C LYS A 58 59.42 45.83 -65.80
N PRO A 59 58.25 45.31 -65.40
CA PRO A 59 57.93 45.13 -63.99
C PRO A 59 59.05 44.38 -63.27
N LYS A 60 59.42 44.85 -62.07
CA LYS A 60 60.44 44.19 -61.27
C LYS A 60 59.92 42.79 -60.91
N GLY A 61 60.55 41.76 -61.45
CA GLY A 61 60.15 40.38 -61.26
C GLY A 61 61.01 39.65 -60.23
N LYS A 62 60.39 38.72 -59.50
CA LYS A 62 61.04 37.69 -58.67
C LYS A 62 60.41 36.35 -59.03
N ASN A 63 61.21 35.34 -59.33
CA ASN A 63 60.75 33.99 -59.69
C ASN A 63 59.66 33.94 -60.79
N GLY A 64 59.71 34.86 -61.75
CA GLY A 64 58.76 34.93 -62.86
C GLY A 64 57.46 35.70 -62.59
N ALA A 65 57.24 36.24 -61.39
CA ALA A 65 56.10 37.08 -61.05
C ALA A 65 56.51 38.54 -60.73
N PRO A 66 55.69 39.55 -61.07
CA PRO A 66 55.95 40.94 -60.69
C PRO A 66 55.80 41.13 -59.17
N ILE A 67 56.73 41.86 -58.56
CA ILE A 67 56.71 42.22 -57.13
C ILE A 67 55.63 43.29 -56.90
N SER A 68 54.81 43.10 -55.87
CA SER A 68 53.78 44.05 -55.44
C SER A 68 54.33 45.20 -54.58
N GLY A 69 53.56 46.28 -54.43
CA GLY A 69 53.96 47.45 -53.61
C GLY A 69 54.33 47.10 -52.16
N PRO A 70 53.52 46.31 -51.43
CA PRO A 70 53.86 45.87 -50.08
C PRO A 70 55.15 45.05 -50.01
N GLU A 71 55.32 44.09 -50.92
CA GLU A 71 56.54 43.28 -51.00
C GLU A 71 57.78 44.13 -51.29
N LEU A 72 57.65 45.14 -52.15
CA LEU A 72 58.72 46.07 -52.44
C LEU A 72 59.06 46.94 -51.23
N SER A 73 58.05 47.44 -50.49
CA SER A 73 58.26 48.22 -49.26
C SER A 73 59.01 47.40 -48.21
N SER A 74 58.56 46.17 -47.96
CA SER A 74 59.19 45.28 -46.98
C SER A 74 60.60 44.86 -47.41
N LEU A 75 60.82 44.62 -48.71
CA LEU A 75 62.16 44.37 -49.23
C LEU A 75 63.07 45.58 -49.00
N LEU A 76 62.57 46.80 -49.25
CA LEU A 76 63.32 48.03 -49.01
C LEU A 76 63.63 48.23 -47.52
N GLU A 77 62.70 47.96 -46.62
CA GLU A 77 62.92 48.00 -45.16
C GLU A 77 64.04 47.04 -44.75
N ILE A 78 63.98 45.78 -45.19
CA ILE A 78 65.02 44.78 -44.90
C ILE A 78 66.39 45.21 -45.46
N LEU A 79 66.42 45.77 -46.66
CA LEU A 79 67.65 46.26 -47.28
C LEU A 79 68.23 47.47 -46.53
N VAL A 80 67.38 48.41 -46.11
CA VAL A 80 67.78 49.60 -45.35
C VAL A 80 68.30 49.21 -43.97
N GLU A 81 67.61 48.31 -43.25
CA GLU A 81 68.08 47.80 -41.95
C GLU A 81 69.40 47.05 -42.10
N ALA A 82 69.52 46.15 -43.08
CA ALA A 82 70.76 45.42 -43.33
C ALA A 82 71.92 46.35 -43.74
N ALA A 83 71.64 47.43 -44.47
CA ALA A 83 72.63 48.44 -44.82
C ALA A 83 73.08 49.23 -43.58
N ASN A 84 72.14 49.68 -42.75
CA ASN A 84 72.42 50.45 -41.53
C ASN A 84 73.23 49.64 -40.50
N GLU A 85 73.01 48.32 -40.44
CA GLU A 85 73.72 47.42 -39.52
C GLU A 85 75.02 46.82 -40.12
N GLY A 86 75.35 47.16 -41.37
CA GLY A 86 76.54 46.62 -42.05
C GLY A 86 76.46 45.13 -42.39
N SER A 87 75.26 44.55 -42.44
CA SER A 87 75.01 43.11 -42.55
C SER A 87 74.33 42.70 -43.87
N LEU A 88 74.76 43.29 -44.99
CA LEU A 88 74.20 43.02 -46.32
C LEU A 88 74.34 41.55 -46.75
N ALA A 89 75.30 40.81 -46.20
CA ALA A 89 75.46 39.37 -46.48
C ALA A 89 74.31 38.50 -45.90
N GLN A 90 73.53 39.02 -44.94
CA GLN A 90 72.45 38.30 -44.25
C GLN A 90 71.05 38.60 -44.81
N ILE A 91 70.93 39.31 -45.94
CA ILE A 91 69.64 39.64 -46.55
C ILE A 91 68.77 38.39 -46.82
N PRO A 92 69.30 37.27 -47.37
CA PRO A 92 68.48 36.08 -47.63
C PRO A 92 67.89 35.47 -46.35
N SER A 93 68.63 35.44 -45.25
CA SER A 93 68.14 34.89 -43.98
C SER A 93 67.10 35.80 -43.33
N ARG A 94 67.31 37.13 -43.34
CA ARG A 94 66.33 38.10 -42.82
C ARG A 94 65.01 38.06 -43.60
N TRP A 95 65.08 37.90 -44.91
CA TRP A 95 63.90 37.73 -45.76
C TRP A 95 63.11 36.46 -45.38
N ASN A 96 63.79 35.33 -45.17
CA ASN A 96 63.12 34.10 -44.74
C ASN A 96 62.46 34.24 -43.36
N THR A 97 63.14 34.87 -42.39
CA THR A 97 62.56 35.15 -41.07
C THR A 97 61.35 36.09 -41.13
N PHE A 98 61.37 37.08 -42.04
CA PHE A 98 60.21 37.93 -42.29
C PHE A 98 59.03 37.12 -42.85
N LEU A 99 59.28 36.23 -43.82
CA LEU A 99 58.24 35.34 -44.36
C LEU A 99 57.64 34.42 -43.30
N GLU A 100 58.47 33.80 -42.46
CA GLU A 100 58.01 32.97 -41.33
C GLU A 100 57.15 33.77 -40.35
N LYS A 101 57.54 35.02 -40.06
CA LYS A 101 56.78 35.92 -39.19
C LYS A 101 55.44 36.31 -39.81
N LEU A 102 55.42 36.63 -41.10
CA LEU A 102 54.21 36.99 -41.83
C LEU A 102 53.24 35.81 -41.91
N GLU A 103 53.75 34.62 -42.23
CA GLU A 103 52.99 33.36 -42.22
C GLU A 103 52.36 33.09 -40.87
N ARG A 104 53.14 33.19 -39.79
CA ARG A 104 52.65 32.98 -38.42
C ARG A 104 51.54 33.97 -38.07
N THR A 105 51.76 35.26 -38.33
CA THR A 105 50.79 36.32 -38.01
C THR A 105 49.49 36.12 -38.81
N ALA A 106 49.60 35.82 -40.12
CA ALA A 106 48.42 35.56 -40.95
C ALA A 106 47.62 34.33 -40.47
N LYS A 107 48.28 33.26 -40.01
CA LYS A 107 47.61 32.10 -39.42
C LYS A 107 46.90 32.45 -38.11
N GLU A 108 47.52 33.27 -37.27
CA GLU A 108 46.94 33.74 -36.00
C GLU A 108 45.69 34.60 -36.27
N ASP A 109 45.78 35.60 -37.16
CA ASP A 109 44.65 36.45 -37.54
C ASP A 109 43.48 35.65 -38.13
N CYS A 110 43.76 34.67 -38.98
CA CYS A 110 42.73 33.81 -39.56
C CYS A 110 42.08 32.88 -38.51
N LEU A 111 42.85 32.41 -37.52
CA LEU A 111 42.32 31.61 -36.43
C LEU A 111 41.45 32.47 -35.51
N GLU A 112 41.88 33.69 -35.17
CA GLU A 112 41.07 34.63 -34.39
C GLU A 112 39.75 34.97 -35.10
N PHE A 113 39.80 35.15 -36.43
CA PHE A 113 38.59 35.33 -37.24
C PHE A 113 37.64 34.12 -37.12
N TYR A 114 38.16 32.90 -37.24
CA TYR A 114 37.36 31.67 -37.08
C TYR A 114 36.74 31.59 -35.67
N GLU A 115 37.52 31.80 -34.62
CA GLU A 115 37.04 31.76 -33.23
C GLU A 115 36.01 32.87 -32.95
N GLY A 116 36.16 34.03 -33.59
CA GLY A 116 35.17 35.11 -33.59
C GLY A 116 33.84 34.68 -34.20
N GLU A 117 33.85 34.06 -35.39
CA GLU A 117 32.63 33.54 -36.05
C GLU A 117 31.95 32.47 -35.19
N MET A 118 32.72 31.58 -34.55
CA MET A 118 32.16 30.55 -33.64
C MET A 118 31.53 31.20 -32.40
N THR A 119 32.15 32.25 -31.85
CA THR A 119 31.62 33.00 -30.70
C THR A 119 30.28 33.67 -31.03
N LEU A 120 30.10 34.16 -32.26
CA LEU A 120 28.82 34.72 -32.70
C LEU A 120 27.70 33.67 -32.71
N LEU A 121 28.00 32.45 -33.17
CA LEU A 121 27.05 31.34 -33.12
C LEU A 121 26.66 31.01 -31.68
N TYR A 122 27.64 30.92 -30.77
CA TYR A 122 27.32 30.66 -29.35
C TYR A 122 26.46 31.76 -28.73
N LYS A 123 26.69 33.03 -29.07
CA LYS A 123 25.85 34.15 -28.59
C LYS A 123 24.41 34.06 -29.08
N LYS A 124 24.18 33.60 -30.32
CA LYS A 124 22.83 33.38 -30.87
C LYS A 124 22.00 32.42 -29.99
N TYR A 125 22.67 31.46 -29.35
CA TYR A 125 22.09 30.45 -28.47
C TYR A 125 22.24 30.77 -26.98
N ASP A 126 22.53 32.03 -26.62
CA ASP A 126 22.79 32.47 -25.24
C ASP A 126 23.85 31.60 -24.52
N ASN A 127 24.90 31.25 -25.26
CA ASN A 127 25.96 30.32 -24.85
C ASN A 127 25.49 28.90 -24.47
N GLY A 128 24.24 28.56 -24.80
CA GLY A 128 23.64 27.24 -24.63
C GLY A 128 24.04 26.22 -25.70
N PRO A 129 23.39 25.06 -25.72
CA PRO A 129 23.64 24.03 -26.72
C PRO A 129 23.08 24.40 -28.09
N ILE A 130 23.82 24.03 -29.12
CA ILE A 130 23.53 24.28 -30.54
C ILE A 130 23.23 22.94 -31.22
N PRO A 131 22.25 22.87 -32.15
CA PRO A 131 22.07 21.67 -32.97
C PRO A 131 23.35 21.29 -33.74
N GLU A 132 23.71 20.02 -33.72
CA GLU A 132 24.97 19.52 -34.30
C GLU A 132 25.09 19.83 -35.80
N GLU A 133 23.99 19.72 -36.55
CA GLU A 133 23.96 20.07 -37.97
C GLU A 133 24.28 21.56 -38.20
N GLU A 134 23.67 22.46 -37.41
CA GLU A 134 23.93 23.89 -37.55
C GLU A 134 25.35 24.25 -37.13
N LEU A 135 25.89 23.58 -36.10
CA LEU A 135 27.27 23.75 -35.66
C LEU A 135 28.26 23.32 -36.76
N GLN A 136 28.00 22.19 -37.43
CA GLN A 136 28.82 21.69 -38.54
C GLN A 136 28.75 22.57 -39.79
N ASP A 137 27.55 23.05 -40.14
CA ASP A 137 27.35 23.94 -41.27
C ASP A 137 28.08 25.27 -41.04
N TRP A 138 27.95 25.84 -39.84
CA TRP A 138 28.62 27.09 -39.47
C TRP A 138 30.14 26.95 -39.46
N HIS A 139 30.65 25.85 -38.90
CA HIS A 139 32.07 25.51 -38.94
C HIS A 139 32.60 25.47 -40.37
N THR A 140 31.90 24.77 -41.27
CA THR A 140 32.29 24.63 -42.68
C THR A 140 32.36 26.00 -43.37
N VAL A 141 31.39 26.87 -43.10
CA VAL A 141 31.36 28.24 -43.63
C VAL A 141 32.51 29.08 -43.07
N ALA A 142 32.72 29.06 -41.75
CA ALA A 142 33.77 29.82 -41.07
C ALA A 142 35.17 29.36 -41.49
N GLN A 143 35.40 28.05 -41.61
CA GLN A 143 36.66 27.47 -42.08
C GLN A 143 36.97 27.95 -43.51
N ASN A 144 35.99 27.86 -44.42
CA ASN A 144 36.17 28.32 -45.80
C ASN A 144 36.47 29.82 -45.91
N LYS A 145 35.82 30.66 -45.08
CA LYS A 145 36.13 32.10 -45.03
C LYS A 145 37.55 32.35 -44.51
N SER A 146 37.97 31.63 -43.47
CA SER A 146 39.29 31.75 -42.85
C SER A 146 40.40 31.34 -43.81
N LEU A 147 40.21 30.26 -44.57
CA LEU A 147 41.14 29.83 -45.62
C LEU A 147 41.21 30.85 -46.77
N LYS A 148 40.08 31.43 -47.18
CA LYS A 148 40.06 32.50 -48.19
C LYS A 148 40.80 33.74 -47.70
N LEU A 149 40.64 34.13 -46.43
CA LEU A 149 41.36 35.23 -45.81
C LEU A 149 42.87 34.97 -45.83
N LEU A 150 43.30 33.76 -45.47
CA LEU A 150 44.71 33.36 -45.51
C LEU A 150 45.31 33.51 -46.90
N THR A 151 44.60 33.07 -47.95
CA THR A 151 45.05 33.23 -49.34
C THR A 151 45.22 34.70 -49.75
N HIS A 152 44.40 35.61 -49.19
CA HIS A 152 44.53 37.05 -49.44
C HIS A 152 45.73 37.65 -48.68
N LEU A 153 45.92 37.27 -47.41
CA LEU A 153 47.03 37.78 -46.57
C LEU A 153 48.40 37.32 -47.07
N LEU A 154 48.48 36.14 -47.68
CA LEU A 154 49.70 35.55 -48.23
C LEU A 154 49.81 35.67 -49.75
N PHE A 155 49.00 36.54 -50.37
CA PHE A 155 49.00 36.75 -51.81
C PHE A 155 50.41 37.16 -52.30
N GLY A 156 50.93 36.44 -53.30
CA GLY A 156 52.29 36.64 -53.83
C GLY A 156 53.35 35.64 -53.33
N LEU A 157 53.07 34.86 -52.29
CA LEU A 157 54.06 33.99 -51.63
C LEU A 157 54.11 32.53 -52.13
N GLY A 158 53.38 32.19 -53.19
CA GLY A 158 53.49 30.89 -53.88
C GLY A 158 53.28 29.68 -52.96
N HIS A 159 54.23 28.73 -52.97
CA HIS A 159 54.16 27.44 -52.25
C HIS A 159 53.92 27.52 -50.73
N VAL A 160 54.26 28.65 -50.09
CA VAL A 160 54.07 28.87 -48.65
C VAL A 160 52.59 28.85 -48.27
N VAL A 161 51.69 29.22 -49.20
CA VAL A 161 50.24 29.27 -48.98
C VAL A 161 49.66 27.88 -48.72
N GLU A 162 50.13 26.84 -49.41
CA GLU A 162 49.59 25.47 -49.26
C GLU A 162 49.96 24.83 -47.93
N GLU A 163 51.21 24.98 -47.49
CA GLU A 163 51.66 24.52 -46.17
C GLU A 163 50.99 25.33 -45.06
N SER A 164 50.85 26.64 -45.28
CA SER A 164 50.16 27.51 -44.33
C SER A 164 48.70 27.14 -44.15
N SER A 165 48.02 26.84 -45.25
CA SER A 165 46.62 26.43 -45.27
C SER A 165 46.42 25.12 -44.51
N ARG A 166 47.28 24.12 -44.73
CA ARG A 166 47.24 22.85 -43.97
C ARG A 166 47.44 23.07 -42.48
N GLY A 167 48.40 23.92 -42.10
CA GLY A 167 48.65 24.27 -40.71
C GLY A 167 47.46 24.99 -40.05
N LEU A 168 46.81 25.91 -40.76
CA LEU A 168 45.61 26.59 -40.28
C LEU A 168 44.42 25.64 -40.16
N SER A 169 44.14 24.81 -41.17
CA SER A 169 43.07 23.81 -41.14
C SER A 169 43.21 22.93 -39.90
N ARG A 170 44.40 22.42 -39.60
CA ARG A 170 44.64 21.60 -38.40
C ARG A 170 44.28 22.32 -37.10
N LYS A 171 44.67 23.60 -36.96
CA LYS A 171 44.32 24.39 -35.75
C LYS A 171 42.82 24.65 -35.66
N ILE A 172 42.16 24.91 -36.78
CA ILE A 172 40.71 25.08 -36.87
C ILE A 172 39.99 23.79 -36.46
N ASP A 173 40.44 22.64 -36.98
CA ASP A 173 39.89 21.33 -36.64
C ASP A 173 40.06 21.03 -35.14
N GLU A 174 41.24 21.28 -34.57
CA GLU A 174 41.49 21.15 -33.12
C GLU A 174 40.61 22.10 -32.28
N SER A 175 40.27 23.28 -32.77
CA SER A 175 39.32 24.21 -32.13
C SER A 175 37.87 23.75 -32.27
N TYR A 176 37.54 23.15 -33.42
CA TYR A 176 36.22 22.60 -33.70
C TYR A 176 35.91 21.35 -32.86
N GLU A 177 36.85 20.42 -32.73
CA GLU A 177 36.73 19.25 -31.87
C GLU A 177 36.46 19.64 -30.40
N ARG A 178 37.17 20.66 -29.90
CA ARG A 178 36.91 21.23 -28.57
C ARG A 178 35.50 21.84 -28.47
N SER A 179 35.04 22.49 -29.53
CA SER A 179 33.69 23.06 -29.60
C SER A 179 32.61 21.97 -29.62
N LEU A 180 32.82 20.87 -30.34
CA LEU A 180 31.93 19.71 -30.38
C LEU A 180 31.79 19.07 -29.00
N ASP A 181 32.90 18.75 -28.34
CA ASP A 181 32.89 18.17 -26.99
C ASP A 181 32.19 19.08 -25.97
N MET A 182 32.49 20.38 -26.00
CA MET A 182 31.81 21.34 -25.12
C MET A 182 30.32 21.47 -25.43
N ASN A 183 29.92 21.46 -26.69
CA ASN A 183 28.51 21.51 -27.09
C ASN A 183 27.75 20.23 -26.67
N ALA A 184 28.37 19.06 -26.81
CA ALA A 184 27.80 17.79 -26.35
C ALA A 184 27.58 17.77 -24.83
N LYS A 185 28.55 18.29 -24.06
CA LYS A 185 28.41 18.48 -22.61
C LYS A 185 27.29 19.45 -22.25
N LYS A 186 27.21 20.61 -22.92
CA LYS A 186 26.12 21.58 -22.73
C LYS A 186 24.75 21.00 -23.05
N THR A 187 24.65 20.21 -24.13
CA THR A 187 23.41 19.53 -24.54
C THR A 187 22.96 18.56 -23.45
N THR A 188 23.90 17.75 -22.95
CA THR A 188 23.63 16.78 -21.88
C THR A 188 23.16 17.48 -20.60
N LEU A 189 23.85 18.53 -20.16
CA LEU A 189 23.50 19.30 -18.96
C LEU A 189 22.12 19.96 -19.11
N LYS A 190 21.87 20.62 -20.24
CA LYS A 190 20.59 21.31 -20.48
C LYS A 190 19.42 20.33 -20.52
N CYS A 191 19.59 19.16 -21.14
CA CYS A 191 18.58 18.11 -21.16
C CYS A 191 18.29 17.58 -19.75
N ASN A 192 19.33 17.36 -18.95
CA ASN A 192 19.17 16.91 -17.56
C ASN A 192 18.46 17.95 -16.69
N ASP A 193 18.83 19.22 -16.79
CA ASP A 193 18.23 20.31 -16.00
C ASP A 193 16.73 20.45 -16.28
N VAL A 194 16.35 20.40 -17.56
CA VAL A 194 14.95 20.49 -17.97
C VAL A 194 14.17 19.25 -17.55
N GLN A 195 14.73 18.04 -17.73
CA GLN A 195 14.13 16.80 -17.24
C GLN A 195 13.84 16.90 -15.74
N ARG A 196 14.86 17.20 -14.93
CA ARG A 196 14.74 17.28 -13.47
C ARG A 196 13.70 18.30 -13.02
N ARG A 197 13.68 19.48 -13.66
CA ARG A 197 12.67 20.51 -13.36
C ARG A 197 11.26 20.01 -13.65
N LEU A 198 11.06 19.33 -14.78
CA LEU A 198 9.76 18.81 -15.18
C LEU A 198 9.28 17.63 -14.31
N GLU A 199 10.21 16.80 -13.82
CA GLU A 199 9.90 15.77 -12.82
C GLU A 199 9.38 16.39 -11.53
N LEU A 200 10.07 17.41 -11.01
CA LEU A 200 9.65 18.13 -9.80
C LEU A 200 8.28 18.81 -9.98
N GLU A 201 8.06 19.51 -11.10
CA GLU A 201 6.75 20.10 -11.41
C GLU A 201 5.64 19.04 -11.46
N SER A 202 5.93 17.87 -12.03
CA SER A 202 4.95 16.78 -12.13
C SER A 202 4.64 16.17 -10.76
N GLU A 203 5.66 16.02 -9.91
CA GLU A 203 5.49 15.55 -8.52
C GLU A 203 4.65 16.54 -7.70
N GLU A 204 4.92 17.85 -7.81
CA GLU A 204 4.15 18.90 -7.13
C GLU A 204 2.67 18.93 -7.56
N GLU A 205 2.36 18.72 -8.85
CA GLU A 205 0.97 18.61 -9.30
C GLU A 205 0.28 17.35 -8.77
N LEU A 206 0.99 16.24 -8.65
CA LEU A 206 0.46 15.00 -8.05
C LEU A 206 0.25 15.14 -6.54
N GLU A 207 1.10 15.88 -5.82
CA GLU A 207 0.94 16.11 -4.38
C GLU A 207 -0.33 16.90 -4.03
N LYS A 208 -0.82 17.73 -4.95
CA LYS A 208 -2.08 18.46 -4.79
C LYS A 208 -3.31 17.54 -4.83
N ILE A 209 -3.16 16.30 -5.29
CA ILE A 209 -4.25 15.34 -5.34
C ILE A 209 -4.50 14.81 -3.93
N GLY A 210 -5.64 15.20 -3.35
CA GLY A 210 -6.12 14.67 -2.07
C GLY A 210 -6.54 13.21 -2.19
N LEU A 211 -5.66 12.29 -1.80
CA LEU A 211 -5.97 10.85 -1.75
C LEU A 211 -6.86 10.52 -0.53
N PRO A 212 -7.76 9.52 -0.63
CA PRO A 212 -8.00 8.65 -1.79
C PRO A 212 -8.91 9.27 -2.86
N VAL A 213 -8.74 8.79 -4.10
CA VAL A 213 -9.61 9.07 -5.25
C VAL A 213 -9.93 7.78 -5.99
N LYS A 214 -10.95 7.78 -6.86
CA LYS A 214 -11.24 6.64 -7.75
C LYS A 214 -10.06 6.34 -8.67
N SER A 215 -9.72 5.08 -8.89
CA SER A 215 -8.59 4.66 -9.71
C SER A 215 -8.70 5.15 -11.15
N ALA A 216 -9.91 5.14 -11.72
CA ALA A 216 -10.17 5.69 -13.05
C ALA A 216 -9.90 7.21 -13.13
N GLN A 217 -10.24 7.95 -12.08
CA GLN A 217 -9.99 9.38 -11.99
C GLN A 217 -8.48 9.65 -11.88
N LEU A 218 -7.77 8.93 -10.99
CA LEU A 218 -6.33 9.04 -10.84
C LEU A 218 -5.60 8.78 -12.16
N PHE A 219 -5.99 7.73 -12.89
CA PHE A 219 -5.43 7.41 -14.19
C PHE A 219 -5.63 8.54 -15.22
N SER A 220 -6.82 9.13 -15.26
CA SER A 220 -7.11 10.26 -16.16
C SER A 220 -6.29 11.51 -15.84
N LEU A 221 -6.11 11.81 -14.55
CA LEU A 221 -5.28 12.93 -14.08
C LEU A 221 -3.82 12.71 -14.44
N PHE A 222 -3.30 11.52 -14.17
CA PHE A 222 -1.93 11.17 -14.50
C PHE A 222 -1.66 11.28 -16.01
N LYS A 223 -2.56 10.75 -16.84
CA LYS A 223 -2.43 10.84 -18.31
C LYS A 223 -2.40 12.29 -18.82
N ASN A 224 -3.14 13.19 -18.17
CA ASN A 224 -3.09 14.61 -18.51
C ASN A 224 -1.76 15.25 -18.11
N ILE A 225 -1.28 14.99 -16.88
CA ILE A 225 0.01 15.48 -16.39
C ILE A 225 1.15 14.98 -17.29
N GLU A 226 1.18 13.68 -17.57
CA GLU A 226 2.18 13.06 -18.46
C GLU A 226 2.20 13.75 -19.83
N LYS A 227 1.03 13.93 -20.46
CA LYS A 227 0.91 14.58 -21.75
C LYS A 227 1.41 16.03 -21.72
N GLU A 228 1.06 16.80 -20.69
CA GLU A 228 1.50 18.19 -20.56
C GLU A 228 3.00 18.29 -20.30
N THR A 229 3.55 17.42 -19.45
CA THR A 229 4.97 17.37 -19.12
C THR A 229 5.82 17.01 -20.34
N LEU A 230 5.44 15.99 -21.10
CA LEU A 230 6.16 15.62 -22.33
C LEU A 230 6.09 16.73 -23.39
N LYS A 231 4.93 17.39 -23.52
CA LYS A 231 4.79 18.55 -24.42
C LYS A 231 5.69 19.72 -24.00
N LYS A 232 5.82 20.00 -22.70
CA LYS A 232 6.76 21.03 -22.19
C LYS A 232 8.22 20.65 -22.52
N PHE A 233 8.59 19.38 -22.40
CA PHE A 233 9.93 18.92 -22.75
C PHE A 233 10.24 19.16 -24.24
N GLU A 234 9.31 18.79 -25.12
CA GLU A 234 9.41 19.05 -26.56
C GLU A 234 9.47 20.55 -26.89
N LEU A 235 8.69 21.38 -26.18
CA LEU A 235 8.72 22.83 -26.37
C LEU A 235 10.07 23.43 -25.99
N TYR A 236 10.67 22.99 -24.88
CA TYR A 236 11.94 23.54 -24.39
C TYR A 236 13.17 23.03 -25.15
N LEU A 237 13.14 21.79 -25.64
CA LEU A 237 14.33 21.11 -26.18
C LEU A 237 14.13 20.55 -27.58
N GLY A 238 12.98 20.78 -28.23
CA GLY A 238 12.66 20.20 -29.54
C GLY A 238 13.63 20.56 -30.66
N TYR A 239 14.31 21.71 -30.54
CA TYR A 239 15.37 22.12 -31.46
C TYR A 239 16.62 21.20 -31.39
N LEU A 240 16.77 20.42 -30.31
CA LEU A 240 17.82 19.41 -30.11
C LEU A 240 17.33 17.98 -30.39
N SER A 241 16.15 17.80 -30.99
CA SER A 241 15.48 16.49 -31.15
C SER A 241 16.30 15.42 -31.87
N LYS A 242 17.25 15.83 -32.71
CA LYS A 242 18.17 14.93 -33.42
C LYS A 242 19.30 14.39 -32.53
N SER A 243 19.62 15.08 -31.43
CA SER A 243 20.70 14.69 -30.54
C SER A 243 20.39 13.39 -29.78
N ILE A 244 21.42 12.58 -29.54
CA ILE A 244 21.30 11.34 -28.74
C ILE A 244 20.87 11.70 -27.30
N ALA A 245 21.47 12.75 -26.73
CA ALA A 245 21.14 13.22 -25.38
C ALA A 245 19.66 13.56 -25.23
N TYR A 246 19.05 14.29 -26.18
CA TYR A 246 17.61 14.57 -26.15
C TYR A 246 16.78 13.30 -26.03
N LYS A 247 17.03 12.30 -26.89
CA LYS A 247 16.28 11.04 -26.91
C LYS A 247 16.45 10.28 -25.60
N THR A 248 17.69 10.21 -25.08
CA THR A 248 17.98 9.54 -23.80
C THR A 248 17.22 10.19 -22.64
N TYR A 249 17.24 11.52 -22.53
CA TYR A 249 16.55 12.20 -21.42
C TYR A 249 15.03 12.25 -21.58
N TYR A 250 14.52 12.27 -22.82
CA TYR A 250 13.09 12.11 -23.09
C TYR A 250 12.59 10.74 -22.61
N THR A 251 13.27 9.65 -22.96
CA THR A 251 12.92 8.30 -22.50
C THR A 251 13.02 8.18 -20.98
N ARG A 252 14.09 8.71 -20.36
CA ARG A 252 14.21 8.73 -18.89
C ARG A 252 13.08 9.50 -18.21
N LEU A 253 12.63 10.61 -18.78
CA LEU A 253 11.48 11.35 -18.27
C LEU A 253 10.21 10.51 -18.32
N GLN A 254 9.97 9.77 -19.42
CA GLN A 254 8.83 8.84 -19.51
C GLN A 254 8.89 7.75 -18.43
N GLU A 255 10.06 7.11 -18.27
CA GLU A 255 10.27 6.08 -17.23
C GLU A 255 10.08 6.62 -15.80
N SER A 256 10.52 7.85 -15.57
CA SER A 256 10.37 8.56 -14.29
C SER A 256 8.90 8.87 -14.00
N LEU A 257 8.16 9.35 -15.00
CA LEU A 257 6.72 9.57 -14.91
C LEU A 257 5.98 8.25 -14.65
N ASP A 258 6.30 7.16 -15.36
CA ASP A 258 5.72 5.84 -15.10
C ASP A 258 5.98 5.37 -13.65
N SER A 259 7.20 5.58 -13.14
CA SER A 259 7.56 5.25 -11.76
C SER A 259 6.77 6.09 -10.75
N LEU A 260 6.57 7.38 -11.03
CA LEU A 260 5.73 8.27 -10.23
C LEU A 260 4.27 7.82 -10.23
N ARG A 261 3.71 7.44 -11.39
CA ARG A 261 2.36 6.87 -11.50
C ARG A 261 2.19 5.69 -10.56
N ASP A 262 3.07 4.71 -10.68
CA ASP A 262 2.96 3.45 -9.95
C ASP A 262 3.07 3.69 -8.43
N SER A 263 3.93 4.62 -8.02
CA SER A 263 4.03 5.08 -6.63
C SER A 263 2.72 5.70 -6.12
N TYR A 264 2.09 6.58 -6.90
CA TYR A 264 0.82 7.23 -6.52
C TYR A 264 -0.37 6.26 -6.56
N VAL A 265 -0.39 5.31 -7.51
CA VAL A 265 -1.37 4.22 -7.53
C VAL A 265 -1.27 3.39 -6.24
N LEU A 266 -0.06 3.03 -5.82
CA LEU A 266 0.15 2.30 -4.57
C LEU A 266 -0.29 3.11 -3.34
N LYS A 267 0.05 4.41 -3.27
CA LYS A 267 -0.41 5.31 -2.21
C LYS A 267 -1.93 5.40 -2.16
N ASN A 268 -2.58 5.52 -3.32
CA ASN A 268 -4.04 5.58 -3.43
C ASN A 268 -4.70 4.27 -2.98
N ASN A 269 -4.20 3.12 -3.43
CA ASN A 269 -4.71 1.81 -3.01
C ASN A 269 -4.62 1.62 -1.49
N LYS A 270 -3.49 2.03 -0.89
CA LYS A 270 -3.33 1.99 0.57
C LYS A 270 -4.33 2.91 1.30
N ALA A 271 -4.60 4.09 0.74
CA ALA A 271 -5.59 5.00 1.30
C ALA A 271 -7.02 4.45 1.17
N LEU A 272 -7.38 3.85 0.03
CA LEU A 272 -8.66 3.18 -0.20
C LEU A 272 -8.84 1.98 0.75
N GLU A 273 -7.81 1.16 0.94
CA GLU A 273 -7.82 0.10 1.96
C GLU A 273 -8.08 0.67 3.36
N GLY A 274 -7.49 1.82 3.69
CA GLY A 274 -7.73 2.52 4.95
C GLY A 274 -9.20 2.88 5.14
N VAL A 275 -9.83 3.43 4.10
CA VAL A 275 -11.28 3.74 4.08
C VAL A 275 -12.11 2.48 4.28
N LEU A 276 -11.81 1.40 3.56
CA LEU A 276 -12.54 0.13 3.68
C LEU A 276 -12.39 -0.48 5.08
N LYS A 277 -11.19 -0.49 5.67
CA LYS A 277 -10.97 -0.98 7.05
C LYS A 277 -11.76 -0.16 8.06
N TYR A 278 -11.78 1.15 7.91
CA TYR A 278 -12.57 2.05 8.76
C TYR A 278 -14.07 1.78 8.63
N ALA A 279 -14.59 1.70 7.40
CA ALA A 279 -15.98 1.41 7.11
C ALA A 279 -16.40 0.04 7.68
N MET A 280 -15.54 -0.98 7.56
CA MET A 280 -15.78 -2.30 8.16
C MET A 280 -15.90 -2.23 9.68
N GLY A 281 -15.01 -1.47 10.35
CA GLY A 281 -15.06 -1.28 11.79
C GLY A 281 -16.40 -0.68 12.23
N LYS A 282 -16.80 0.42 11.59
CA LYS A 282 -18.11 1.05 11.81
C LYS A 282 -19.28 0.09 11.58
N ALA A 283 -19.25 -0.67 10.49
CA ALA A 283 -20.30 -1.63 10.16
C ALA A 283 -20.45 -2.73 11.23
N ILE A 284 -19.34 -3.24 11.74
CA ILE A 284 -19.31 -4.24 12.83
C ILE A 284 -19.84 -3.61 14.13
N ASP A 285 -19.44 -2.38 14.45
CA ASP A 285 -19.93 -1.68 15.63
C ASP A 285 -21.44 -1.47 15.57
N VAL A 286 -21.97 -1.04 14.42
CA VAL A 286 -23.42 -0.89 14.20
C VAL A 286 -24.13 -2.24 14.33
N PHE A 287 -23.59 -3.30 13.73
CA PHE A 287 -24.12 -4.65 13.87
C PHE A 287 -24.22 -5.06 15.35
N PHE A 288 -23.15 -4.84 16.12
CA PHE A 288 -23.11 -5.16 17.54
C PHE A 288 -24.14 -4.37 18.35
N GLN A 289 -24.24 -3.06 18.12
CA GLN A 289 -25.18 -2.19 18.86
C GLN A 289 -26.65 -2.57 18.62
N ILE A 290 -27.01 -2.94 17.39
CA ILE A 290 -28.37 -3.37 17.05
C ILE A 290 -28.65 -4.78 17.59
N SER A 291 -27.65 -5.67 17.51
CA SER A 291 -27.77 -7.07 17.91
C SER A 291 -27.90 -7.24 19.42
N LYS A 292 -27.21 -6.40 20.21
CA LYS A 292 -27.17 -6.52 21.67
C LYS A 292 -28.56 -6.38 22.32
N SER A 293 -28.83 -7.23 23.31
CA SER A 293 -30.04 -7.13 24.14
C SER A 293 -29.89 -6.03 25.19
N LYS A 294 -30.81 -5.06 25.21
CA LYS A 294 -30.75 -3.92 26.15
C LYS A 294 -31.01 -4.35 27.59
N ASP A 295 -31.88 -5.33 27.78
CA ASP A 295 -32.39 -5.73 29.10
C ASP A 295 -31.80 -7.07 29.58
N GLU A 296 -30.78 -7.59 28.89
CA GLU A 296 -30.18 -8.91 29.15
C GLU A 296 -31.19 -10.07 29.20
N THR A 297 -32.35 -9.90 28.56
CA THR A 297 -33.37 -10.95 28.47
C THR A 297 -33.13 -11.83 27.24
N PRO A 298 -33.34 -13.16 27.35
CA PRO A 298 -33.22 -14.06 26.21
C PRO A 298 -34.31 -13.78 25.17
N ARG A 299 -33.96 -13.99 23.90
CA ARG A 299 -34.86 -13.85 22.74
C ARG A 299 -35.15 -15.23 22.15
N THR A 300 -36.39 -15.44 21.72
CA THR A 300 -36.75 -16.67 21.00
C THR A 300 -35.96 -16.78 19.68
N PRO A 301 -35.76 -17.99 19.12
CA PRO A 301 -34.95 -18.15 17.90
C PRO A 301 -35.45 -17.30 16.72
N LYS A 302 -36.77 -17.16 16.58
CA LYS A 302 -37.38 -16.33 15.52
C LYS A 302 -37.05 -14.85 15.69
N VAL A 303 -37.14 -14.34 16.93
CA VAL A 303 -36.86 -12.93 17.23
C VAL A 303 -35.37 -12.64 17.11
N LEU A 304 -34.52 -13.51 17.66
CA LEU A 304 -33.06 -13.37 17.56
C LEU A 304 -32.63 -13.32 16.10
N LYS A 305 -33.03 -14.30 15.29
CA LYS A 305 -32.71 -14.35 13.86
C LYS A 305 -33.15 -13.06 13.15
N LYS A 306 -34.38 -12.60 13.36
CA LYS A 306 -34.89 -11.36 12.75
C LYS A 306 -34.05 -10.14 13.13
N VAL A 307 -33.66 -10.01 14.39
CA VAL A 307 -32.82 -8.88 14.85
C VAL A 307 -31.44 -8.94 14.21
N LEU A 308 -30.82 -10.11 14.17
CA LEU A 308 -29.50 -10.29 13.59
C LEU A 308 -29.51 -10.09 12.06
N GLU A 309 -30.55 -10.55 11.34
CA GLU A 309 -30.71 -10.29 9.89
C GLU A 309 -30.83 -8.78 9.61
N ASN A 310 -31.65 -8.07 10.39
CA ASN A 310 -31.78 -6.62 10.27
C ASN A 310 -30.45 -5.89 10.59
N ALA A 311 -29.76 -6.30 11.65
CA ALA A 311 -28.46 -5.74 12.01
C ALA A 311 -27.41 -5.96 10.91
N LYS A 312 -27.41 -7.14 10.27
CA LYS A 312 -26.52 -7.47 9.16
C LYS A 312 -26.78 -6.59 7.95
N GLN A 313 -28.05 -6.37 7.60
CA GLN A 313 -28.42 -5.46 6.50
C GLN A 313 -27.96 -4.04 6.79
N GLU A 314 -28.24 -3.52 7.98
CA GLU A 314 -27.83 -2.17 8.37
C GLU A 314 -26.31 -2.00 8.36
N GLY A 315 -25.57 -2.98 8.90
CA GLY A 315 -24.11 -2.97 8.87
C GLY A 315 -23.55 -2.95 7.43
N ILE A 316 -24.14 -3.72 6.51
CA ILE A 316 -23.73 -3.73 5.09
C ILE A 316 -24.02 -2.38 4.41
N GLU A 317 -25.16 -1.76 4.70
CA GLU A 317 -25.50 -0.45 4.13
C GLU A 317 -24.60 0.67 4.67
N VAL A 318 -24.26 0.63 5.97
CA VAL A 318 -23.26 1.52 6.57
C VAL A 318 -21.90 1.32 5.91
N PHE A 319 -21.47 0.07 5.69
CA PHE A 319 -20.21 -0.21 5.00
C PHE A 319 -20.17 0.41 3.61
N LYS A 320 -21.22 0.20 2.78
CA LYS A 320 -21.31 0.80 1.44
C LYS A 320 -21.26 2.32 1.49
N THR A 321 -22.04 2.93 2.39
CA THR A 321 -22.14 4.39 2.51
C THR A 321 -20.80 5.01 2.90
N GLU A 322 -20.12 4.43 3.89
CA GLU A 322 -18.83 4.92 4.40
C GLU A 322 -17.66 4.61 3.45
N SER A 323 -17.85 3.73 2.46
CA SER A 323 -16.86 3.36 1.45
C SER A 323 -17.30 3.65 0.02
N ASP A 324 -18.21 4.61 -0.18
CA ASP A 324 -18.77 4.98 -1.49
C ASP A 324 -17.70 5.20 -2.57
N ILE A 325 -16.61 5.88 -2.17
CA ILE A 325 -15.47 6.16 -3.06
C ILE A 325 -14.80 4.90 -3.61
N ALA A 326 -14.91 3.77 -2.91
CA ALA A 326 -14.28 2.51 -3.25
C ALA A 326 -15.26 1.48 -3.86
N ILE A 327 -16.55 1.76 -3.98
CA ILE A 327 -17.57 0.75 -4.41
C ILE A 327 -17.24 0.13 -5.77
N GLU A 328 -16.71 0.93 -6.69
CA GLU A 328 -16.37 0.51 -8.07
C GLU A 328 -14.96 -0.08 -8.17
N GLU A 329 -14.19 -0.12 -7.07
CA GLU A 329 -12.81 -0.60 -7.05
C GLU A 329 -12.76 -2.11 -6.85
N ASP A 330 -11.80 -2.77 -7.51
CA ASP A 330 -11.65 -4.24 -7.45
C ASP A 330 -11.44 -4.78 -6.03
N ILE A 331 -10.85 -3.96 -5.14
CA ILE A 331 -10.59 -4.29 -3.74
C ILE A 331 -11.86 -4.29 -2.87
N PHE A 332 -12.98 -3.72 -3.33
CA PHE A 332 -14.21 -3.61 -2.54
C PHE A 332 -14.83 -4.96 -2.22
N GLN A 333 -14.99 -5.83 -3.22
CA GLN A 333 -15.66 -7.13 -3.06
C GLN A 333 -14.95 -8.03 -2.03
N PRO A 334 -13.61 -8.20 -2.05
CA PRO A 334 -12.89 -8.91 -1.00
C PRO A 334 -13.17 -8.38 0.42
N PHE A 335 -13.24 -7.06 0.59
CA PHE A 335 -13.52 -6.43 1.89
C PHE A 335 -14.97 -6.65 2.33
N LEU A 336 -15.93 -6.63 1.40
CA LEU A 336 -17.31 -6.97 1.67
C LEU A 336 -17.45 -8.42 2.16
N PHE A 337 -16.76 -9.38 1.54
CA PHE A 337 -16.74 -10.77 2.00
C PHE A 337 -16.09 -10.90 3.39
N MET A 338 -14.99 -10.18 3.63
CA MET A 338 -14.35 -10.16 4.95
C MET A 338 -15.28 -9.59 6.04
N LEU A 339 -16.06 -8.56 5.71
CA LEU A 339 -17.07 -8.01 6.62
C LEU A 339 -18.15 -9.04 6.92
N GLN A 340 -18.68 -9.71 5.90
CA GLN A 340 -19.69 -10.76 6.07
C GLN A 340 -19.18 -11.89 6.97
N GLY A 341 -17.94 -12.34 6.76
CA GLY A 341 -17.32 -13.35 7.62
C GLY A 341 -17.21 -12.89 9.08
N LYS A 342 -16.76 -11.65 9.33
CA LYS A 342 -16.72 -11.09 10.69
C LYS A 342 -18.11 -10.93 11.32
N ILE A 343 -19.11 -10.53 10.53
CA ILE A 343 -20.50 -10.47 11.01
C ILE A 343 -20.98 -11.86 11.40
N ASP A 344 -20.66 -12.90 10.61
CA ASP A 344 -21.07 -14.27 10.90
C ASP A 344 -20.36 -14.83 12.16
N GLU A 345 -19.10 -14.44 12.42
CA GLU A 345 -18.42 -14.74 13.69
C GLU A 345 -19.11 -14.09 14.90
N VAL A 346 -19.44 -12.79 14.82
CA VAL A 346 -20.15 -12.08 15.88
C VAL A 346 -21.57 -12.63 16.04
N TRP A 347 -22.22 -13.04 14.95
CA TRP A 347 -23.52 -13.69 14.96
C TRP A 347 -23.52 -14.93 15.85
N LEU A 348 -22.57 -15.84 15.64
CA LEU A 348 -22.43 -17.06 16.43
C LEU A 348 -22.23 -16.72 17.92
N SER A 349 -21.39 -15.72 18.21
CA SER A 349 -21.20 -15.24 19.59
C SER A 349 -22.50 -14.72 20.22
N MET A 350 -23.39 -14.06 19.45
CA MET A 350 -24.69 -13.58 19.94
C MET A 350 -25.67 -14.74 20.19
N GLU A 351 -25.61 -15.81 19.38
CA GLU A 351 -26.40 -17.03 19.59
C GLU A 351 -25.96 -17.78 20.86
N ASP A 352 -24.65 -17.86 21.09
CA ASP A 352 -24.08 -18.45 22.32
C ASP A 352 -24.47 -17.62 23.56
N GLU A 353 -24.35 -16.30 23.50
CA GLU A 353 -24.77 -15.41 24.58
C GLU A 353 -26.27 -15.56 24.88
N ASN A 354 -27.11 -15.62 23.85
CA ASN A 354 -28.54 -15.84 24.03
C ASN A 354 -28.85 -17.21 24.66
N THR A 355 -28.11 -18.26 24.27
CA THR A 355 -28.23 -19.59 24.87
C THR A 355 -27.88 -19.58 26.36
N GLU A 356 -26.84 -18.83 26.74
CA GLU A 356 -26.45 -18.63 28.14
C GLU A 356 -27.51 -17.84 28.92
N LEU A 357 -28.16 -16.85 28.32
CA LEU A 357 -29.29 -16.14 28.95
C LEU A 357 -30.49 -17.08 29.18
N VAL A 358 -30.83 -17.92 28.20
CA VAL A 358 -31.87 -18.95 28.34
C VAL A 358 -31.52 -19.91 29.47
N ARG A 359 -30.25 -20.33 29.57
CA ARG A 359 -29.76 -21.18 30.67
C ARG A 359 -30.01 -20.53 32.03
N ARG A 360 -29.60 -19.27 32.20
CA ARG A 360 -29.75 -18.54 33.47
C ARG A 360 -31.22 -18.42 33.86
N GLN A 361 -32.08 -18.07 32.89
CA GLN A 361 -33.52 -17.98 33.10
C GLN A 361 -34.13 -19.32 33.52
N ALA A 362 -33.83 -20.41 32.80
CA ALA A 362 -34.34 -21.74 33.10
C ALA A 362 -33.87 -22.24 34.48
N VAL A 363 -32.59 -22.12 34.81
CA VAL A 363 -32.04 -22.50 36.13
C VAL A 363 -32.66 -21.67 37.25
N SER A 364 -32.83 -20.37 37.05
CA SER A 364 -33.50 -19.50 38.03
C SER A 364 -34.93 -19.96 38.27
N LYS A 365 -35.66 -20.32 37.21
CA LYS A 365 -37.03 -20.83 37.34
C LYS A 365 -37.09 -22.20 38.02
N VAL A 366 -36.15 -23.11 37.74
CA VAL A 366 -36.04 -24.38 38.47
C VAL A 366 -35.89 -24.14 39.97
N ARG A 367 -35.01 -23.21 40.39
CA ARG A 367 -34.83 -22.89 41.81
C ARG A 367 -36.12 -22.37 42.46
N GLU A 368 -36.82 -21.46 41.79
CA GLU A 368 -38.10 -20.93 42.25
C GLU A 368 -39.13 -22.07 42.42
N LEU A 369 -39.24 -22.94 41.43
CA LEU A 369 -40.19 -24.06 41.45
C LEU A 369 -39.86 -25.13 42.48
N LEU A 370 -38.58 -25.41 42.73
CA LEU A 370 -38.17 -26.33 43.80
C LEU A 370 -38.51 -25.80 45.19
N VAL A 371 -38.35 -24.48 45.41
CA VAL A 371 -38.80 -23.84 46.66
C VAL A 371 -40.31 -23.95 46.80
N LEU A 372 -41.05 -23.59 45.74
CA LEU A 372 -42.51 -23.70 45.72
C LEU A 372 -42.98 -25.13 46.01
N PHE A 373 -42.35 -26.14 45.41
CA PHE A 373 -42.67 -27.55 45.66
C PHE A 373 -42.40 -27.97 47.10
N ARG A 374 -41.25 -27.55 47.67
CA ARG A 374 -40.92 -27.81 49.07
C ARG A 374 -41.96 -27.21 50.01
N ASP A 375 -42.36 -25.97 49.77
CA ASP A 375 -43.33 -25.26 50.59
C ASP A 375 -44.73 -25.88 50.48
N ASN A 376 -45.17 -26.21 49.26
CA ASN A 376 -46.46 -26.85 49.01
C ASN A 376 -46.57 -28.27 49.55
N THR A 377 -45.43 -28.94 49.78
CA THR A 377 -45.36 -30.29 50.36
C THR A 377 -44.93 -30.30 51.83
N ALA A 378 -44.71 -29.14 52.44
CA ALA A 378 -44.26 -29.03 53.82
C ALA A 378 -45.35 -29.49 54.82
N GLY A 379 -44.92 -29.78 56.05
CA GLY A 379 -45.76 -30.36 57.11
C GLY A 379 -47.03 -29.57 57.49
N HIS A 380 -47.11 -28.29 57.10
CA HIS A 380 -48.30 -27.46 57.29
C HIS A 380 -49.35 -27.58 56.16
N LYS A 381 -48.95 -28.10 54.99
CA LYS A 381 -49.82 -28.40 53.85
C LYS A 381 -50.16 -29.88 53.76
N ILE A 382 -49.16 -30.74 53.97
CA ILE A 382 -49.31 -32.18 54.06
C ILE A 382 -48.99 -32.58 55.50
N VAL A 383 -50.03 -32.77 56.30
CA VAL A 383 -49.88 -33.20 57.69
C VAL A 383 -49.50 -34.67 57.72
N LEU A 384 -48.31 -34.97 58.24
CA LEU A 384 -47.79 -36.34 58.39
C LEU A 384 -48.08 -36.87 59.81
N PRO A 385 -48.30 -38.18 60.01
CA PRO A 385 -48.24 -39.24 59.00
C PRO A 385 -49.55 -39.38 58.20
N ILE A 386 -49.42 -39.80 56.94
CA ILE A 386 -50.53 -40.04 56.01
C ILE A 386 -50.34 -41.40 55.31
N ASN A 387 -51.41 -41.94 54.73
CA ASN A 387 -51.34 -43.17 53.95
C ASN A 387 -50.40 -43.00 52.74
N GLU A 388 -49.54 -43.98 52.49
CA GLU A 388 -48.52 -43.92 51.42
C GLU A 388 -49.14 -43.67 50.03
N THR A 389 -50.28 -44.30 49.71
CA THR A 389 -50.98 -44.08 48.45
C THR A 389 -51.53 -42.66 48.32
N ASP A 390 -52.02 -42.07 49.41
CA ASP A 390 -52.49 -40.67 49.40
C ASP A 390 -51.32 -39.68 49.35
N LEU A 391 -50.20 -39.99 50.03
CA LEU A 391 -48.97 -39.20 49.94
C LEU A 391 -48.44 -39.18 48.50
N ASP A 392 -48.29 -40.34 47.86
CA ASP A 392 -47.79 -40.45 46.50
C ASP A 392 -48.73 -39.78 45.50
N SER A 393 -50.05 -39.86 45.69
CA SER A 393 -51.03 -39.18 44.84
C SER A 393 -50.88 -37.65 44.94
N ARG A 394 -50.72 -37.10 46.14
CA ARG A 394 -50.52 -35.66 46.35
C ARG A 394 -49.18 -35.17 45.81
N LEU A 395 -48.11 -35.93 46.03
CA LEU A 395 -46.77 -35.60 45.52
C LEU A 395 -46.75 -35.63 43.98
N THR A 396 -47.41 -36.60 43.36
CA THR A 396 -47.54 -36.69 41.90
C THR A 396 -48.34 -35.52 41.34
N ALA A 397 -49.51 -35.22 41.92
CA ALA A 397 -50.33 -34.09 41.48
C ALA A 397 -49.60 -32.74 41.60
N GLU A 398 -48.80 -32.54 42.64
CA GLU A 398 -48.01 -31.32 42.79
C GLU A 398 -46.83 -31.27 41.83
N LYS A 399 -46.17 -32.41 41.55
CA LYS A 399 -45.13 -32.51 40.51
C LYS A 399 -45.67 -32.12 39.14
N GLU A 400 -46.84 -32.61 38.76
CA GLU A 400 -47.48 -32.27 37.48
C GLU A 400 -47.72 -30.75 37.35
N LYS A 401 -48.16 -30.08 38.42
CA LYS A 401 -48.30 -28.61 38.42
C LYS A 401 -46.97 -27.90 38.24
N ILE A 402 -45.91 -28.39 38.91
CA ILE A 402 -44.57 -27.82 38.77
C ILE A 402 -44.05 -27.99 37.34
N PHE A 403 -44.20 -29.17 36.73
CA PHE A 403 -43.80 -29.39 35.34
C PHE A 403 -44.57 -28.52 34.37
N ALA A 404 -45.90 -28.38 34.54
CA ALA A 404 -46.71 -27.48 33.73
C ALA A 404 -46.29 -26.01 33.90
N SER A 405 -45.95 -25.59 35.12
CA SER A 405 -45.46 -24.23 35.39
C SER A 405 -44.08 -23.99 34.77
N PHE A 406 -43.20 -25.00 34.74
CA PHE A 406 -41.92 -24.90 34.05
C PHE A 406 -42.13 -24.79 32.53
N GLN A 407 -42.88 -25.71 31.93
CA GLN A 407 -43.15 -25.73 30.48
C GLN A 407 -43.77 -24.42 30.00
N SER A 408 -44.77 -23.90 30.71
CA SER A 408 -45.37 -22.59 30.38
C SER A 408 -44.37 -21.42 30.48
N SER A 409 -43.45 -21.45 31.45
CA SER A 409 -42.41 -20.41 31.57
C SER A 409 -41.35 -20.46 30.45
N GLN A 410 -41.19 -21.61 29.80
CA GLN A 410 -40.19 -21.83 28.74
C GLN A 410 -40.81 -21.81 27.33
N THR A 411 -42.03 -21.30 27.20
CA THR A 411 -42.73 -21.26 25.90
C THR A 411 -41.93 -20.46 24.87
N GLY A 412 -41.65 -21.06 23.71
CA GLY A 412 -40.82 -20.49 22.65
C GLY A 412 -39.31 -20.78 22.77
N PHE A 413 -38.88 -21.51 23.80
CA PHE A 413 -37.50 -21.92 24.05
C PHE A 413 -37.34 -23.46 24.15
N GLU A 414 -38.37 -24.23 23.83
CA GLU A 414 -38.41 -25.69 23.98
C GLU A 414 -37.36 -26.40 23.12
N GLY A 415 -36.95 -25.77 22.02
CA GLY A 415 -35.93 -26.28 21.12
C GLY A 415 -34.50 -26.24 21.68
N PHE A 416 -34.24 -25.46 22.73
CA PHE A 416 -32.90 -25.34 23.30
C PHE A 416 -32.54 -26.58 24.13
N GLU A 417 -31.38 -27.17 23.85
CA GLU A 417 -30.88 -28.34 24.58
C GLU A 417 -30.73 -28.05 26.08
N VAL A 418 -30.33 -26.83 26.41
CA VAL A 418 -30.22 -26.35 27.79
C VAL A 418 -31.55 -26.40 28.55
N VAL A 419 -32.67 -26.11 27.88
CA VAL A 419 -34.01 -26.19 28.48
C VAL A 419 -34.37 -27.65 28.78
N LYS A 420 -34.03 -28.57 27.89
CA LYS A 420 -34.22 -30.01 28.12
C LYS A 420 -33.37 -30.53 29.29
N GLN A 421 -32.10 -30.12 29.35
CA GLN A 421 -31.20 -30.49 30.44
C GLN A 421 -31.68 -29.96 31.80
N THR A 422 -32.12 -28.70 31.84
CA THR A 422 -32.65 -28.09 33.07
C THR A 422 -33.98 -28.72 33.49
N TYR A 423 -34.83 -29.11 32.54
CA TYR A 423 -36.04 -29.90 32.81
C TYR A 423 -35.70 -31.26 33.44
N GLY A 424 -34.73 -32.00 32.89
CA GLY A 424 -34.27 -33.26 33.47
C GLY A 424 -33.66 -33.09 34.87
N SER A 425 -32.94 -32.00 35.12
CA SER A 425 -32.45 -31.67 36.47
C SER A 425 -33.60 -31.41 37.45
N LEU A 426 -34.64 -30.70 37.02
CA LEU A 426 -35.84 -30.46 37.82
C LEU A 426 -36.53 -31.79 38.19
N GLU A 427 -36.66 -32.73 37.25
CA GLU A 427 -37.23 -34.06 37.51
C GLU A 427 -36.46 -34.80 38.61
N VAL A 428 -35.13 -34.84 38.49
CA VAL A 428 -34.26 -35.51 39.47
C VAL A 428 -34.36 -34.85 40.85
N ASP A 429 -34.35 -33.52 40.91
CA ASP A 429 -34.39 -32.80 42.18
C ASP A 429 -35.76 -32.87 42.86
N LEU A 430 -36.85 -32.90 42.09
CA LEU A 430 -38.19 -33.16 42.61
C LEU A 430 -38.31 -34.58 43.18
N GLU A 431 -37.71 -35.59 42.53
CA GLU A 431 -37.71 -36.95 43.07
C GLU A 431 -36.94 -37.05 44.39
N LYS A 432 -35.81 -36.36 44.52
CA LYS A 432 -35.09 -36.28 45.82
C LYS A 432 -35.99 -35.74 46.93
N ILE A 433 -36.72 -34.65 46.67
CA ILE A 433 -37.65 -34.08 47.65
C ILE A 433 -38.79 -35.07 47.96
N CYS A 434 -39.32 -35.79 46.97
CA CYS A 434 -40.32 -36.83 47.23
C CYS A 434 -39.78 -37.95 48.13
N VAL A 435 -38.55 -38.42 47.89
CA VAL A 435 -37.89 -39.42 48.76
C VAL A 435 -37.74 -38.88 50.19
N GLU A 436 -37.33 -37.62 50.35
CA GLU A 436 -37.27 -36.95 51.65
C GLU A 436 -38.65 -36.93 52.33
N ARG A 437 -39.73 -36.54 51.63
CA ARG A 437 -41.09 -36.52 52.17
C ARG A 437 -41.61 -37.91 52.55
N ARG A 438 -41.31 -38.94 51.75
CA ARG A 438 -41.64 -40.34 52.09
C ARG A 438 -40.90 -40.78 53.35
N HIS A 439 -39.63 -40.41 53.49
CA HIS A 439 -38.84 -40.71 54.68
C HIS A 439 -39.39 -39.97 55.92
N GLU A 440 -39.71 -38.68 55.80
CA GLU A 440 -40.38 -37.91 56.87
C GLU A 440 -41.71 -38.55 57.28
N ASN A 441 -42.50 -39.03 56.32
CA ASN A 441 -43.76 -39.73 56.58
C ASN A 441 -43.52 -41.03 57.37
N MET A 442 -42.52 -41.82 56.97
CA MET A 442 -42.12 -43.05 57.66
C MET A 442 -41.63 -42.79 59.09
N VAL A 443 -40.86 -41.71 59.30
CA VAL A 443 -40.37 -41.31 60.64
C VAL A 443 -41.52 -40.84 61.53
N ALA A 444 -42.40 -39.98 61.00
CA ALA A 444 -43.59 -39.51 61.70
C ALA A 444 -44.50 -40.69 62.07
N TYR A 445 -44.68 -41.60 61.14
CA TYR A 445 -45.42 -42.84 61.32
C TYR A 445 -44.82 -43.70 62.44
N SER A 446 -43.51 -44.00 62.36
CA SER A 446 -42.80 -44.84 63.34
C SER A 446 -42.88 -44.26 64.75
N LYS A 447 -42.86 -42.94 64.90
CA LYS A 447 -42.98 -42.26 66.19
C LYS A 447 -44.36 -42.44 66.82
N GLU A 448 -45.42 -42.29 66.04
CA GLU A 448 -46.81 -42.33 66.53
C GLU A 448 -47.29 -43.77 66.83
N VAL A 449 -46.78 -44.79 66.13
CA VAL A 449 -47.19 -46.20 66.34
C VAL A 449 -46.34 -46.96 67.35
N LYS A 450 -45.14 -46.46 67.69
CA LYS A 450 -44.19 -47.18 68.55
C LYS A 450 -44.79 -47.60 69.90
N VAL A 451 -45.49 -46.69 70.56
CA VAL A 451 -46.08 -46.96 71.89
C VAL A 451 -47.26 -47.93 71.77
N PRO A 452 -48.29 -47.67 70.94
CA PRO A 452 -49.40 -48.61 70.70
C PRO A 452 -48.95 -50.03 70.33
N LEU A 453 -47.98 -50.16 69.42
CA LEU A 453 -47.50 -51.46 68.96
C LEU A 453 -46.64 -52.18 69.99
N THR A 454 -45.84 -51.46 70.78
CA THR A 454 -45.09 -52.06 71.90
C THR A 454 -46.03 -52.58 72.99
N THR A 455 -47.10 -51.84 73.28
CA THR A 455 -48.17 -52.29 74.19
C THR A 455 -48.88 -53.52 73.62
N SER A 456 -49.28 -53.47 72.35
CA SER A 456 -49.88 -54.60 71.63
C SER A 456 -48.99 -55.84 71.69
N LYS A 457 -47.68 -55.67 71.47
CA LYS A 457 -46.67 -56.74 71.53
C LYS A 457 -46.68 -57.45 72.88
N LYS A 458 -46.66 -56.69 73.98
CA LYS A 458 -46.69 -57.26 75.34
C LYS A 458 -47.95 -58.09 75.55
N VAL A 459 -49.10 -57.58 75.13
CA VAL A 459 -50.40 -58.28 75.25
C VAL A 459 -50.44 -59.55 74.39
N VAL A 460 -49.93 -59.47 73.16
CA VAL A 460 -49.82 -60.62 72.24
C VAL A 460 -48.93 -61.70 72.82
N ILE A 461 -47.74 -61.37 73.31
CA ILE A 461 -46.78 -62.35 73.85
C ILE A 461 -47.40 -63.14 75.02
N ILE A 462 -48.13 -62.47 75.91
CA ILE A 462 -48.75 -63.11 77.08
C ILE A 462 -49.84 -64.12 76.68
N SER A 463 -50.58 -63.83 75.61
CA SER A 463 -51.78 -64.59 75.24
C SER A 463 -51.61 -65.47 74.01
N ALA A 464 -50.42 -65.47 73.39
CA ALA A 464 -50.17 -66.15 72.12
C ALA A 464 -50.45 -67.67 72.19
N ASP A 465 -50.20 -68.29 73.35
CA ASP A 465 -50.35 -69.74 73.55
C ASP A 465 -51.78 -70.26 73.45
N ASN A 466 -52.77 -69.36 73.59
CA ASN A 466 -54.18 -69.69 73.45
C ASN A 466 -54.64 -69.87 71.98
N TYR A 467 -53.77 -69.63 70.99
CA TYR A 467 -54.14 -69.63 69.57
C TYR A 467 -53.37 -70.67 68.76
N ASP A 468 -53.96 -71.85 68.51
CA ASP A 468 -53.26 -72.99 67.90
C ASP A 468 -52.81 -72.83 66.43
N THR A 469 -53.47 -71.97 65.65
CA THR A 469 -53.20 -71.85 64.20
C THR A 469 -52.59 -70.49 63.86
N VAL A 470 -51.86 -70.45 62.74
CA VAL A 470 -51.29 -69.21 62.20
C VAL A 470 -52.40 -68.20 61.87
N PHE A 471 -53.54 -68.67 61.37
CA PHE A 471 -54.67 -67.80 61.02
C PHE A 471 -55.32 -67.17 62.26
N SER A 472 -55.68 -67.96 63.27
CA SER A 472 -56.30 -67.45 64.50
C SER A 472 -55.38 -66.52 65.28
N LEU A 473 -54.07 -66.84 65.32
CA LEU A 473 -53.07 -65.99 65.95
C LEU A 473 -52.91 -64.65 65.19
N LYS A 474 -52.81 -64.68 63.85
CA LYS A 474 -52.71 -63.43 63.07
C LYS A 474 -53.96 -62.55 63.23
N GLN A 475 -55.15 -63.14 63.25
CA GLN A 475 -56.39 -62.38 63.50
C GLN A 475 -56.43 -61.78 64.91
N TYR A 476 -56.00 -62.53 65.94
CA TYR A 476 -55.87 -62.01 67.29
C TYR A 476 -54.86 -60.84 67.38
N ILE A 477 -53.68 -60.99 66.77
CA ILE A 477 -52.68 -59.92 66.72
C ILE A 477 -53.26 -58.69 66.03
N ARG A 478 -53.99 -58.87 64.92
CA ARG A 478 -54.67 -57.78 64.23
C ARG A 478 -55.67 -57.07 65.13
N GLN A 479 -56.51 -57.80 65.86
CA GLN A 479 -57.49 -57.22 66.78
C GLN A 479 -56.83 -56.44 67.93
N VAL A 480 -55.80 -57.02 68.56
CA VAL A 480 -55.07 -56.35 69.65
C VAL A 480 -54.35 -55.10 69.17
N CYS A 481 -53.72 -55.16 68.00
CA CYS A 481 -53.07 -53.99 67.43
C CYS A 481 -54.08 -52.92 67.00
N LEU A 482 -55.23 -53.30 66.42
CA LEU A 482 -56.32 -52.37 66.10
C LEU A 482 -56.83 -51.66 67.36
N LEU A 483 -57.08 -52.41 68.44
CA LEU A 483 -57.55 -51.87 69.71
C LEU A 483 -56.59 -50.81 70.28
N ASN A 484 -55.29 -51.11 70.31
CA ASN A 484 -54.29 -50.15 70.81
C ASN A 484 -54.06 -48.98 69.84
N LEU A 485 -54.29 -49.17 68.54
CA LEU A 485 -54.28 -48.11 67.53
C LEU A 485 -55.59 -47.28 67.52
N ASP A 486 -56.62 -47.68 68.27
CA ASP A 486 -57.84 -46.91 68.50
C ASP A 486 -57.73 -45.93 69.69
N GLU A 487 -56.53 -45.79 70.25
CA GLU A 487 -56.18 -44.83 71.28
C GLU A 487 -55.22 -43.74 70.75
N GLY A 488 -55.26 -42.55 71.37
CA GLY A 488 -54.37 -41.44 71.00
C GLY A 488 -54.61 -40.88 69.58
N LYS A 489 -53.55 -40.37 68.94
CA LYS A 489 -53.62 -39.81 67.58
C LYS A 489 -53.94 -40.86 66.49
N PRO A 490 -53.46 -42.12 66.57
CA PRO A 490 -53.81 -43.16 65.61
C PRO A 490 -55.31 -43.49 65.53
N LYS A 491 -56.09 -43.18 66.56
CA LYS A 491 -57.54 -43.38 66.59
C LYS A 491 -58.27 -42.84 65.37
N HIS A 492 -57.88 -41.66 64.91
CA HIS A 492 -58.52 -40.96 63.79
C HIS A 492 -57.98 -41.37 62.42
N TRP A 493 -57.06 -42.34 62.36
CA TRP A 493 -56.48 -42.77 61.10
C TRP A 493 -57.43 -43.67 60.31
N PRO A 494 -57.40 -43.60 58.95
CA PRO A 494 -58.16 -44.49 58.10
C PRO A 494 -57.89 -45.96 58.42
N MET A 495 -58.92 -46.80 58.36
CA MET A 495 -58.80 -48.23 58.64
C MET A 495 -57.80 -48.93 57.72
N SER A 496 -57.70 -48.48 56.47
CA SER A 496 -56.70 -48.95 55.50
C SER A 496 -55.28 -48.71 56.00
N LEU A 497 -54.99 -47.51 56.51
CA LEU A 497 -53.69 -47.17 57.08
C LEU A 497 -53.40 -48.06 58.28
N LYS A 498 -54.34 -48.17 59.23
CA LYS A 498 -54.23 -49.04 60.42
C LYS A 498 -53.90 -50.48 60.04
N ASN A 499 -54.58 -51.05 59.06
CA ASN A 499 -54.34 -52.41 58.59
C ASN A 499 -52.92 -52.60 58.04
N THR A 500 -52.42 -51.66 57.23
CA THR A 500 -51.04 -51.69 56.73
C THR A 500 -50.02 -51.64 57.87
N ILE A 501 -50.27 -50.88 58.94
CA ILE A 501 -49.40 -50.82 60.12
C ILE A 501 -49.29 -52.16 60.80
N ILE A 502 -50.43 -52.78 60.99
CA ILE A 502 -50.54 -54.04 61.70
C ILE A 502 -49.86 -55.13 60.89
N ASP A 503 -50.06 -55.14 59.58
CA ASP A 503 -49.43 -56.09 58.68
C ASP A 503 -47.91 -55.93 58.66
N ASN A 504 -47.40 -54.71 58.53
CA ASN A 504 -45.97 -54.44 58.61
C ASN A 504 -45.40 -54.86 59.98
N PHE A 505 -46.10 -54.55 61.07
CA PHE A 505 -45.70 -54.95 62.43
C PHE A 505 -45.63 -56.47 62.61
N ILE A 506 -46.63 -57.21 62.09
CA ILE A 506 -46.67 -58.67 62.10
C ILE A 506 -45.50 -59.28 61.32
N GLU A 507 -45.09 -58.65 60.22
CA GLU A 507 -44.05 -59.16 59.32
C GLU A 507 -42.63 -58.81 59.76
N THR A 508 -42.44 -57.62 60.34
CA THR A 508 -41.10 -57.07 60.64
C THR A 508 -40.65 -57.25 62.09
N ASP A 509 -41.58 -57.36 63.05
CA ASP A 509 -41.19 -57.55 64.46
C ASP A 509 -40.63 -58.96 64.68
N LYS A 510 -39.37 -59.03 65.14
CA LYS A 510 -38.64 -60.29 65.31
C LYS A 510 -39.30 -61.25 66.30
N ASP A 511 -39.96 -60.75 67.34
CA ASP A 511 -40.54 -61.61 68.38
C ASP A 511 -41.92 -62.11 67.94
N ILE A 512 -42.73 -61.24 67.33
CA ILE A 512 -43.99 -61.65 66.70
C ILE A 512 -43.73 -62.67 65.59
N GLY A 513 -42.72 -62.43 64.74
CA GLY A 513 -42.32 -63.35 63.69
C GLY A 513 -41.86 -64.72 64.20
N LYS A 514 -41.14 -64.78 65.34
CA LYS A 514 -40.78 -66.05 66.00
C LYS A 514 -42.02 -66.82 66.47
N ILE A 515 -42.96 -66.14 67.13
CA ILE A 515 -44.19 -66.75 67.64
C ILE A 515 -45.03 -67.33 66.49
N ILE A 516 -45.14 -66.61 65.37
CA ILE A 516 -45.86 -67.08 64.18
C ILE A 516 -45.16 -68.29 63.54
N LYS A 517 -43.82 -68.26 63.41
CA LYS A 517 -43.05 -69.38 62.85
C LYS A 517 -43.16 -70.65 63.69
N ALA A 518 -43.19 -70.54 65.01
CA ALA A 518 -43.37 -71.68 65.92
C ALA A 518 -44.70 -72.43 65.70
N ARG A 519 -45.68 -71.83 65.02
CA ARG A 519 -47.00 -72.43 64.74
C ARG A 519 -47.16 -72.96 63.31
N LYS A 520 -46.12 -72.88 62.46
CA LYS A 520 -46.13 -73.49 61.12
C LYS A 520 -45.84 -75.00 61.20
N SER A 521 -46.88 -75.82 61.20
CA SER A 521 -46.82 -77.30 61.07
C SER A 521 -47.90 -77.78 60.11
N LEU A 522 -47.66 -78.86 59.36
CA LEU A 522 -48.55 -79.38 58.31
C LEU A 522 -50.01 -79.54 58.78
N TRP A 523 -50.22 -80.09 59.99
CA TRP A 523 -51.55 -80.29 60.58
C TRP A 523 -52.23 -78.98 61.02
N ARG A 524 -51.46 -78.03 61.56
CA ARG A 524 -51.96 -76.72 62.02
C ARG A 524 -52.31 -75.80 60.84
N ASN A 525 -51.61 -75.95 59.72
CA ASN A 525 -51.93 -75.24 58.48
C ASN A 525 -53.24 -75.74 57.86
N PHE A 526 -53.50 -77.06 57.90
CA PHE A 526 -54.76 -77.64 57.43
C PHE A 526 -55.96 -77.17 58.29
N LYS A 527 -55.83 -77.18 59.62
CA LYS A 527 -56.84 -76.61 60.55
C LYS A 527 -57.04 -75.10 60.32
N GLY A 528 -55.96 -74.36 60.06
CA GLY A 528 -56.00 -72.93 59.75
C GLY A 528 -56.71 -72.61 58.43
N PHE A 529 -56.58 -73.46 57.40
CA PHE A 529 -57.27 -73.30 56.12
C PHE A 529 -58.79 -73.44 56.25
N PHE A 530 -59.27 -74.42 57.04
CA PHE A 530 -60.69 -74.55 57.36
C PHE A 530 -61.23 -73.39 58.21
N GLN A 531 -60.45 -72.89 59.17
CA GLN A 531 -60.82 -71.69 59.93
C GLN A 531 -60.91 -70.44 59.04
N TRP A 532 -59.99 -70.29 58.09
CA TRP A 532 -60.05 -69.21 57.10
C TRP A 532 -61.28 -69.33 56.20
N MET A 533 -61.60 -70.54 55.70
CA MET A 533 -62.83 -70.81 54.94
C MET A 533 -64.09 -70.46 55.74
N LEU A 534 -64.19 -70.91 57.00
CA LEU A 534 -65.35 -70.63 57.86
C LEU A 534 -65.53 -69.13 58.16
N TRP A 535 -64.42 -68.41 58.36
CA TRP A 535 -64.43 -66.96 58.52
C TRP A 535 -64.91 -66.24 57.26
N LEU A 536 -64.54 -66.72 56.07
CA LEU A 536 -64.95 -66.14 54.78
C LEU A 536 -66.46 -66.26 54.52
N PHE A 537 -67.10 -67.28 55.09
CA PHE A 537 -68.56 -67.49 55.04
C PHE A 537 -69.32 -66.94 56.27
N GLY A 538 -68.65 -66.18 57.15
CA GLY A 538 -69.28 -65.54 58.32
C GLY A 538 -69.73 -66.50 59.43
N MET A 539 -69.19 -67.72 59.48
CA MET A 539 -69.56 -68.75 60.46
C MET A 539 -68.57 -68.85 61.64
N TYR A 540 -67.97 -67.73 62.04
CA TYR A 540 -66.98 -67.66 63.14
C TYR A 540 -67.06 -66.36 63.93
#